data_AF-A0A7X5E1H8-F1
#
_entry.id   AF-A0A7X5E1H8-F1
#
_cell.length_a   1.000
_cell.length_b   1.000
_cell.length_c   1.000
_cell.angle_alpha   90.00
_cell.angle_beta   90.00
_cell.angle_gamma   90.00
#
_symmetry.space_group_name_H-M   'P 1'
#
loop_
_entity.id
_entity.type
_entity.pdbx_description
1 polymer ?
#
loop_
_entity_poly.entity_id
_entity_poly.type
_entity_poly.pdbx_seq_one_letter_code
_entity_poly.pdbx_strand_id
1 'polypeptide(L)'
;MSLRLARIRYSLTVPGFLHSFSLRSDDDNELLSDAIHIIFAELDKLEEILKKPISAMTDLEKWAIFFRYANVPECRNIVNDVIDSKEALKVAGERLMSISQDERERAIFRSRRMFQSDYESNLATVEENGVKKGIAISTESTLLSSVQNLMNNMHLMAEQAMAALAIPPEKYADYQNRLTKQ
;
A
#
# COMPACT_ATOMS: atom_id res chain seq x y z
N MET A 1 34.55 -14.39 8.62
CA MET A 1 34.85 -12.95 8.49
C MET A 1 33.76 -12.19 9.23
N SER A 2 34.05 -11.72 10.45
CA SER A 2 33.08 -10.98 11.27
C SER A 2 33.39 -9.50 11.10
N LEU A 3 32.56 -8.79 10.34
CA LEU A 3 32.57 -7.33 10.30
C LEU A 3 31.99 -6.84 11.62
N ARG A 4 32.85 -6.36 12.53
CA ARG A 4 32.41 -5.54 13.67
C ARG A 4 32.36 -4.11 13.16
N LEU A 5 31.16 -3.60 12.92
CA LEU A 5 30.94 -2.21 12.53
C LEU A 5 30.90 -1.36 13.80
N ALA A 6 31.94 -0.55 14.00
CA ALA A 6 32.04 0.63 14.86
C ALA A 6 31.70 0.48 16.36
N ARG A 7 32.69 0.78 17.21
CA ARG A 7 32.49 0.91 18.66
C ARG A 7 31.71 2.17 19.04
N ILE A 8 30.47 1.98 19.44
CA ILE A 8 29.58 3.03 19.94
C ILE A 8 30.00 3.45 21.37
N ARG A 9 30.26 4.76 21.62
CA ARG A 9 30.56 5.31 22.96
C ARG A 9 29.63 6.47 23.35
N TYR A 10 29.28 6.51 24.64
CA TYR A 10 28.39 7.50 25.27
C TYR A 10 29.14 8.81 25.61
N SER A 11 28.53 9.97 25.35
CA SER A 11 28.97 11.26 25.91
C SER A 11 27.89 11.86 26.82
N LEU A 12 28.21 12.02 28.11
CA LEU A 12 27.36 12.56 29.17
C LEU A 12 27.31 14.10 29.11
N THR A 13 26.52 14.68 28.22
CA THR A 13 26.15 16.11 28.30
C THR A 13 24.68 16.37 27.96
N VAL A 14 23.92 15.30 27.72
CA VAL A 14 22.50 15.37 27.35
C VAL A 14 21.65 14.79 28.48
N PRO A 15 20.37 15.20 28.61
CA PRO A 15 19.49 14.69 29.66
C PRO A 15 19.52 13.16 29.69
N GLY A 16 19.37 12.52 30.85
CA GLY A 16 19.56 11.06 31.02
C GLY A 16 18.69 10.14 30.15
N PHE A 17 17.80 10.70 29.32
CA PHE A 17 17.01 10.00 28.30
C PHE A 17 17.60 10.09 26.88
N LEU A 18 18.67 10.86 26.66
CA LEU A 18 19.26 11.06 25.34
C LEU A 18 20.67 10.47 25.29
N HIS A 19 20.98 9.78 24.20
CA HIS A 19 22.26 9.13 23.99
C HIS A 19 22.78 9.52 22.61
N SER A 20 23.92 10.21 22.59
CA SER A 20 24.62 10.56 21.35
C SER A 20 25.72 9.54 21.08
N PHE A 21 25.83 9.14 19.84
CA PHE A 21 26.79 8.17 19.37
C PHE A 21 27.56 8.71 18.17
N SER A 22 28.86 8.40 18.15
CA SER A 22 29.77 8.74 17.06
C SER A 22 30.39 7.47 16.48
N LEU A 23 30.60 7.47 15.16
CA LEU A 23 31.27 6.38 14.46
C LEU A 23 32.78 6.62 14.53
N ARG A 24 33.52 5.65 15.06
CA ARG A 24 34.98 5.74 15.25
C ARG A 24 35.66 4.47 14.76
N SER A 25 36.90 4.61 14.31
CA SER A 25 37.77 3.49 13.94
C SER A 25 38.10 2.64 15.18
N ASP A 26 38.13 1.32 15.04
CA ASP A 26 38.36 0.42 16.17
C ASP A 26 39.85 0.37 16.58
N ASP A 27 40.77 0.66 15.67
CA ASP A 27 42.22 0.51 15.87
C ASP A 27 42.84 1.72 16.60
N ASP A 28 42.47 2.93 16.20
CA ASP A 28 43.03 4.21 16.68
C ASP A 28 41.98 5.11 17.35
N ASN A 29 40.70 4.74 17.29
CA ASN A 29 39.59 5.50 17.84
C ASN A 29 39.41 6.91 17.22
N GLU A 30 39.98 7.14 16.03
CA GLU A 30 39.72 8.35 15.27
C GLU A 30 38.25 8.42 14.82
N LEU A 31 37.73 9.64 14.71
CA LEU A 31 36.35 9.86 14.27
C LEU A 31 36.25 9.51 12.78
N LEU A 32 35.41 8.53 12.45
CA LEU A 32 35.24 8.09 11.07
C LEU A 32 34.55 9.17 10.21
N SER A 33 33.54 9.82 10.79
CA SER A 33 32.80 10.90 10.13
C SER A 33 32.10 11.77 11.15
N ASP A 34 32.12 13.07 10.92
CA ASP A 34 31.30 14.09 11.57
C ASP A 34 30.00 14.40 10.81
N ALA A 35 29.84 13.85 9.60
CA ALA A 35 28.65 14.05 8.78
C ALA A 35 27.43 13.25 9.29
N ILE A 36 27.64 12.24 10.14
CA ILE A 36 26.58 11.38 10.68
C ILE A 36 26.59 11.46 12.20
N HIS A 37 25.52 12.02 12.76
CA HIS A 37 25.24 12.00 14.19
C HIS A 37 24.06 11.09 14.48
N ILE A 38 24.27 10.08 15.31
CA ILE A 38 23.21 9.15 15.73
C ILE A 38 22.80 9.52 17.16
N ILE A 39 21.53 9.88 17.33
CA ILE A 39 20.98 10.28 18.62
C ILE A 39 19.79 9.35 18.93
N PHE A 40 19.85 8.67 20.07
CA PHE A 40 18.73 7.90 20.60
C PHE A 40 18.07 8.65 21.74
N ALA A 41 16.74 8.77 21.68
CA ALA A 41 15.92 9.33 22.74
C ALA A 41 15.04 8.24 23.36
N GLU A 42 15.27 7.92 24.63
CA GLU A 42 14.48 6.97 25.42
C GLU A 42 13.25 7.66 26.02
N LEU A 43 12.17 7.72 25.26
CA LEU A 43 10.94 8.42 25.64
C LEU A 43 10.22 7.84 26.87
N ASP A 44 10.55 6.61 27.28
CA ASP A 44 9.99 6.00 28.49
C ASP A 44 10.56 6.60 29.79
N LYS A 45 11.69 7.32 29.72
CA LYS A 45 12.36 7.93 30.89
C LYS A 45 11.91 9.38 31.16
N LEU A 46 10.78 9.80 30.60
CA LEU A 46 10.30 11.19 30.66
C LEU A 46 9.48 11.53 31.93
N GLU A 47 9.19 10.56 32.79
CA GLU A 47 8.33 10.76 33.98
C GLU A 47 8.80 11.88 34.90
N GLU A 48 10.12 12.00 35.13
CA GLU A 48 10.69 13.08 35.96
C GLU A 48 10.61 14.45 35.28
N ILE A 49 10.56 14.49 33.95
CA ILE A 49 10.46 15.74 33.19
C ILE A 49 9.03 16.28 33.26
N LEU A 50 8.01 15.41 33.31
CA LEU A 50 6.61 15.82 33.51
C LEU A 50 6.39 16.57 34.83
N LYS A 51 7.22 16.34 35.85
CA LYS A 51 7.14 17.04 37.14
C LYS A 51 7.70 18.46 37.09
N LYS A 52 8.49 18.80 36.07
CA LYS A 52 9.08 20.14 35.92
C LYS A 52 8.02 21.14 35.43
N PRO A 53 8.10 22.42 35.84
CA PRO A 53 7.28 23.44 35.21
C PRO A 53 7.73 23.66 33.76
N ILE A 54 6.77 23.90 32.85
CA ILE A 54 7.01 24.01 31.40
C ILE A 54 7.97 25.15 31.06
N SER A 55 7.98 26.23 31.86
CA SER A 55 8.90 27.35 31.72
C SER A 55 10.37 26.97 31.96
N ALA A 56 10.63 25.89 32.72
CA ALA A 56 11.96 25.38 32.99
C ALA A 56 12.38 24.24 32.06
N MET A 57 11.50 23.80 31.15
CA MET A 57 11.80 22.74 30.19
C MET A 57 12.59 23.28 29.01
N THR A 58 13.60 22.52 28.61
CA THR A 58 14.31 22.73 27.34
C THR A 58 13.40 22.42 26.15
N ASP A 59 13.73 22.96 24.99
CA ASP A 59 13.01 22.68 23.76
C ASP A 59 12.96 21.17 23.44
N LEU A 60 14.06 20.46 23.67
CA LEU A 60 14.13 19.02 23.45
C LEU A 60 13.19 18.26 24.38
N GLU A 61 13.11 18.64 25.65
CA GLU A 61 12.18 18.04 26.62
C GLU A 61 10.73 18.27 26.21
N LYS A 62 10.40 19.48 25.73
CA LYS A 62 9.07 19.80 25.19
C LYS A 62 8.71 18.93 23.98
N TRP A 63 9.63 18.78 23.03
CA TRP A 63 9.46 17.89 21.89
C TRP A 63 9.33 16.43 22.31
N ALA A 64 10.12 15.98 23.28
CA ALA A 64 10.05 14.61 23.78
C ALA A 64 8.70 14.31 24.45
N ILE A 65 8.17 15.24 25.25
CA ILE A 65 6.82 15.15 25.83
C ILE A 65 5.76 15.09 24.72
N PHE A 66 5.85 15.98 23.73
CA PHE A 66 4.92 15.98 22.60
C PHE A 66 4.92 14.63 21.87
N PHE A 67 6.08 14.11 21.48
CA PHE A 67 6.16 12.83 20.75
C PHE A 67 5.66 11.64 21.57
N ARG A 68 5.92 11.61 22.87
CA ARG A 68 5.51 10.49 23.72
C ARG A 68 4.03 10.54 24.09
N TYR A 69 3.52 11.72 24.46
CA TYR A 69 2.25 11.85 25.17
C TYR A 69 1.14 12.53 24.37
N ALA A 70 1.37 12.98 23.13
CA ALA A 70 0.32 13.63 22.32
C ALA A 70 -0.96 12.79 22.14
N ASN A 71 -0.83 11.47 22.18
CA ASN A 71 -1.96 10.54 22.05
C ASN A 71 -2.39 9.91 23.39
N VAL A 72 -1.84 10.35 24.52
CA VAL A 72 -2.12 9.81 25.86
C VAL A 72 -3.14 10.72 26.56
N PRO A 73 -4.42 10.30 26.72
CA PRO A 73 -5.48 11.15 27.24
C PRO A 73 -5.20 11.73 28.63
N GLU A 74 -4.54 10.96 29.49
CA GLU A 74 -4.23 11.33 30.88
C GLU A 74 -3.23 12.48 30.96
N CYS A 75 -2.40 12.65 29.92
CA CYS A 75 -1.38 13.69 29.82
C CYS A 75 -1.83 14.89 28.97
N ARG A 76 -3.11 14.95 28.56
CA ARG A 76 -3.61 15.96 27.61
C ARG A 76 -3.35 17.39 28.06
N ASN A 77 -3.52 17.69 29.34
CA ASN A 77 -3.35 19.06 29.87
C ASN A 77 -1.90 19.54 29.69
N ILE A 78 -0.93 18.77 30.21
CA ILE A 78 0.49 19.13 30.11
C ILE A 78 0.96 19.17 28.65
N VAL A 79 0.45 18.29 27.79
CA VAL A 79 0.80 18.31 26.37
C VAL A 79 0.24 19.55 25.67
N ASN A 80 -1.00 19.94 25.94
CA ASN A 80 -1.57 21.17 25.38
C ASN A 80 -0.77 22.39 25.83
N ASP A 81 -0.43 22.47 27.12
CA ASP A 81 0.38 23.57 27.63
C ASP A 81 1.79 23.60 26.97
N VAL A 82 2.38 22.43 26.71
CA VAL A 82 3.65 22.30 25.98
C VAL A 82 3.50 22.75 24.53
N ILE A 83 2.43 22.34 23.84
CA ILE A 83 2.09 22.77 22.48
C ILE A 83 1.94 24.29 22.43
N ASP A 84 1.20 24.86 23.38
CA ASP A 84 0.94 26.29 23.43
C ASP A 84 2.18 27.12 23.74
N SER A 85 3.17 26.52 24.41
CA SER A 85 4.42 27.19 24.78
C SER A 85 5.34 27.53 23.60
N LYS A 86 5.14 26.94 22.42
CA LYS A 86 6.02 27.18 21.26
C LYS A 86 5.31 27.03 19.92
N GLU A 87 5.48 28.00 19.03
CA GLU A 87 4.85 28.03 17.70
C GLU A 87 5.14 26.76 16.87
N ALA A 88 6.39 26.29 16.87
CA ALA A 88 6.75 25.08 16.14
C ALA A 88 5.99 23.83 16.64
N LEU A 89 5.66 23.77 17.93
CA LEU A 89 4.84 22.70 18.50
C LEU A 89 3.36 22.88 18.19
N LYS A 90 2.85 24.12 18.14
CA LYS A 90 1.49 24.41 17.64
C LYS A 90 1.29 23.91 16.22
N VAL A 91 2.19 24.29 15.30
CA VAL A 91 2.14 23.84 13.90
C VAL A 91 2.25 22.32 13.81
N ALA A 92 3.13 21.70 14.59
CA ALA A 92 3.23 20.24 14.64
C ALA A 92 1.98 19.56 15.21
N GLY A 93 1.35 20.15 16.23
CA GLY A 93 0.10 19.70 16.82
C GLY A 93 -1.07 19.79 15.85
N GLU A 94 -1.22 20.92 15.16
CA GLU A 94 -2.21 21.09 14.09
C GLU A 94 -2.00 20.08 12.95
N ARG A 95 -0.74 19.87 12.54
CA ARG A 95 -0.40 18.87 11.53
C ARG A 95 -0.74 17.46 12.00
N LEU A 96 -0.40 17.11 13.24
CA LEU A 96 -0.76 15.82 13.84
C LEU A 96 -2.29 15.64 13.89
N MET A 97 -3.04 16.68 14.26
CA MET A 97 -4.50 16.67 14.25
C MET A 97 -5.06 16.50 12.83
N SER A 98 -4.49 17.16 11.83
CA SER A 98 -4.91 16.99 10.42
C SER A 98 -4.67 15.57 9.91
N ILE A 99 -3.61 14.90 10.35
CA ILE A 99 -3.30 13.50 10.03
C ILE A 99 -4.16 12.52 10.86
N SER A 100 -4.56 12.92 12.07
CA SER A 100 -5.39 12.12 13.00
C SER A 100 -6.89 12.18 12.66
N GLN A 101 -7.36 13.28 12.06
CA GLN A 101 -8.70 13.35 11.45
C GLN A 101 -8.89 12.35 10.29
N ASP A 102 -7.79 11.85 9.74
CA ASP A 102 -7.73 10.84 8.70
C ASP A 102 -7.81 9.39 9.24
N GLU A 103 -8.49 9.09 10.35
CA GLU A 103 -8.88 7.70 10.64
C GLU A 103 -10.27 7.39 10.07
N ARG A 104 -11.18 8.39 10.11
CA ARG A 104 -12.49 8.34 9.45
C ARG A 104 -12.37 8.60 7.95
N GLU A 105 -11.50 9.54 7.53
CA GLU A 105 -11.13 9.69 6.12
C GLU A 105 -10.28 8.52 5.62
N ARG A 106 -9.36 7.90 6.40
CA ARG A 106 -8.75 6.61 6.00
C ARG A 106 -9.76 5.51 5.87
N ALA A 107 -10.76 5.43 6.73
CA ALA A 107 -11.82 4.44 6.60
C ALA A 107 -12.64 4.69 5.32
N ILE A 108 -13.01 5.94 5.04
CA ILE A 108 -13.74 6.33 3.82
C ILE A 108 -12.88 6.17 2.56
N PHE A 109 -11.60 6.49 2.60
CA PHE A 109 -10.65 6.36 1.50
C PHE A 109 -10.31 4.90 1.23
N ARG A 110 -10.08 4.08 2.28
CA ARG A 110 -9.94 2.61 2.17
C ARG A 110 -11.21 1.99 1.62
N SER A 111 -12.37 2.43 2.10
CA SER A 111 -13.68 2.00 1.59
C SER A 111 -13.87 2.37 0.12
N ARG A 112 -13.65 3.65 -0.26
CA ARG A 112 -13.74 4.12 -1.65
C ARG A 112 -12.75 3.44 -2.58
N ARG A 113 -11.49 3.22 -2.15
CA ARG A 113 -10.49 2.48 -2.94
C ARG A 113 -10.84 1.01 -3.08
N MET A 114 -11.36 0.38 -2.03
CA MET A 114 -11.85 -1.01 -2.10
C MET A 114 -13.03 -1.11 -3.07
N PHE A 115 -14.01 -0.21 -2.99
CA PHE A 115 -15.13 -0.15 -3.93
C PHE A 115 -14.70 0.14 -5.39
N GLN A 116 -13.76 1.06 -5.61
CA GLN A 116 -13.23 1.33 -6.95
C GLN A 116 -12.47 0.13 -7.51
N SER A 117 -11.60 -0.49 -6.71
CA SER A 117 -10.86 -1.69 -7.11
C SER A 117 -11.79 -2.88 -7.40
N ASP A 118 -12.83 -3.07 -6.59
CA ASP A 118 -13.84 -4.12 -6.79
C ASP A 118 -14.70 -3.83 -8.03
N TYR A 119 -15.06 -2.57 -8.26
CA TYR A 119 -15.79 -2.15 -9.45
C TYR A 119 -14.97 -2.33 -10.72
N GLU A 120 -13.71 -1.89 -10.73
CA GLU A 120 -12.78 -2.07 -11.84
C GLU A 120 -12.50 -3.56 -12.11
N SER A 121 -12.33 -4.37 -11.05
CA SER A 121 -12.15 -5.82 -11.18
C SER A 121 -13.40 -6.51 -11.73
N ASN A 122 -14.60 -6.12 -11.26
CA ASN A 122 -15.86 -6.62 -11.78
C ASN A 122 -16.08 -6.19 -13.24
N LEU A 123 -15.76 -4.95 -13.59
CA LEU A 123 -15.86 -4.45 -14.96
C LEU A 123 -14.90 -5.21 -15.87
N ALA A 124 -13.64 -5.37 -15.48
CA ALA A 124 -12.66 -6.15 -16.23
C ALA A 124 -13.11 -7.61 -16.41
N THR A 125 -13.70 -8.21 -15.37
CA THR A 125 -14.26 -9.57 -15.45
C THR A 125 -15.45 -9.64 -16.40
N VAL A 126 -16.34 -8.65 -16.38
CA VAL A 126 -17.50 -8.56 -17.29
C VAL A 126 -17.06 -8.33 -18.74
N GLU A 127 -16.09 -7.44 -18.96
CA GLU A 127 -15.50 -7.16 -20.27
C GLU A 127 -14.79 -8.39 -20.81
N GLU A 128 -13.96 -9.06 -20.00
CA GLU A 128 -13.28 -10.29 -20.41
C GLU A 128 -14.27 -11.41 -20.76
N ASN A 129 -15.33 -11.58 -19.95
CA ASN A 129 -16.39 -12.53 -20.23
C ASN A 129 -17.19 -12.15 -21.48
N GLY A 130 -17.43 -10.87 -21.72
CA GLY A 130 -18.09 -10.34 -22.91
C GLY A 130 -17.27 -10.58 -24.17
N VAL A 131 -15.96 -10.30 -24.12
CA VAL A 131 -15.01 -10.57 -25.21
C VAL A 131 -14.93 -12.06 -25.49
N LYS A 132 -14.79 -12.90 -24.45
CA LYS A 132 -14.79 -14.36 -24.60
C LYS A 132 -16.07 -14.88 -25.26
N LYS A 133 -17.25 -14.40 -24.82
CA LYS A 133 -18.54 -14.75 -25.45
C LYS A 133 -18.63 -14.24 -26.89
N GLY A 134 -18.18 -13.02 -27.16
CA GLY A 134 -18.18 -12.44 -28.51
C GLY A 134 -17.30 -13.22 -29.48
N ILE A 135 -16.08 -13.61 -29.05
CA ILE A 135 -15.18 -14.46 -29.84
C ILE A 135 -15.81 -15.84 -30.07
N ALA A 136 -16.40 -16.45 -29.05
CA ALA A 136 -17.08 -17.73 -29.20
C ALA A 136 -18.24 -17.66 -30.21
N ILE A 137 -19.09 -16.64 -30.12
CA ILE A 137 -20.20 -16.43 -31.06
C ILE A 137 -19.68 -16.17 -32.48
N SER A 138 -18.65 -15.32 -32.62
CA SER A 138 -18.06 -15.02 -33.93
C SER A 138 -17.44 -16.26 -34.57
N THR A 139 -16.69 -17.05 -33.81
CA THR A 139 -16.05 -18.27 -34.32
C THR A 139 -17.09 -19.31 -34.73
N GLU A 140 -18.17 -19.49 -33.95
CA GLU A 140 -19.29 -20.36 -34.33
C GLU A 140 -20.00 -19.86 -35.61
N SER A 141 -20.23 -18.56 -35.73
CA SER A 141 -20.84 -17.96 -36.92
C SER A 141 -19.96 -18.15 -38.16
N THR A 142 -18.65 -17.92 -38.05
CA THR A 142 -17.70 -18.15 -39.15
C THR A 142 -17.66 -19.61 -39.57
N LEU A 143 -17.62 -20.55 -38.60
CA LEU A 143 -17.68 -21.98 -38.90
C LEU A 143 -18.96 -22.35 -39.64
N LEU A 144 -20.12 -21.84 -39.23
CA LEU A 144 -21.39 -22.06 -39.93
C LEU A 144 -21.36 -21.56 -41.37
N SER A 145 -20.86 -20.34 -41.60
CA SER A 145 -20.71 -19.80 -42.96
C SER A 145 -19.71 -20.60 -43.79
N SER A 146 -18.62 -21.09 -43.19
CA SER A 146 -17.66 -21.98 -43.86
C SER A 146 -18.30 -23.33 -44.23
N VAL A 147 -19.10 -23.93 -43.34
CA VAL A 147 -19.87 -25.15 -43.64
C VAL A 147 -20.82 -24.90 -44.82
N GLN A 148 -21.58 -23.79 -44.80
CA GLN A 148 -22.48 -23.42 -45.90
C GLN A 148 -21.73 -23.22 -47.22
N ASN A 149 -20.57 -22.55 -47.21
CA ASN A 149 -19.77 -22.35 -48.41
C ASN A 149 -19.21 -23.66 -48.98
N LEU A 150 -18.79 -24.60 -48.13
CA LEU A 150 -18.36 -25.93 -48.55
C LEU A 150 -19.52 -26.74 -49.14
N MET A 151 -20.71 -26.64 -48.56
CA MET A 151 -21.91 -27.27 -49.11
C MET A 151 -22.31 -26.67 -50.46
N ASN A 152 -22.28 -25.34 -50.60
CA ASN A 152 -22.76 -24.65 -51.79
C ASN A 152 -21.78 -24.69 -52.96
N ASN A 153 -20.48 -24.50 -52.69
CA ASN A 153 -19.46 -24.35 -53.74
C ASN A 153 -18.72 -25.65 -54.05
N MET A 154 -18.64 -26.58 -53.07
CA MET A 154 -17.99 -27.88 -53.26
C MET A 154 -18.99 -29.05 -53.27
N HIS A 155 -20.30 -28.78 -53.16
CA HIS A 155 -21.36 -29.78 -53.15
C HIS A 155 -21.16 -30.88 -52.09
N LEU A 156 -20.47 -30.56 -50.99
CA LEU A 156 -20.26 -31.48 -49.89
C LEU A 156 -21.56 -31.64 -49.09
N MET A 157 -21.80 -32.85 -48.58
CA MET A 157 -22.86 -33.06 -47.60
C MET A 157 -22.49 -32.34 -46.28
N ALA A 158 -23.47 -31.88 -45.52
CA ALA A 158 -23.25 -31.12 -44.29
C ALA A 158 -22.28 -31.83 -43.32
N GLU A 159 -22.40 -33.15 -43.20
CA GLU A 159 -21.54 -33.99 -42.36
C GLU A 159 -20.08 -34.02 -42.85
N GLN A 160 -19.86 -34.05 -44.17
CA GLN A 160 -18.54 -34.02 -44.79
C GLN A 160 -17.90 -32.63 -44.67
N ALA A 161 -18.68 -31.56 -44.82
CA ALA A 161 -18.24 -30.19 -44.62
C ALA A 161 -17.82 -29.93 -43.15
N MET A 162 -18.60 -30.42 -42.18
CA MET A 162 -18.26 -30.32 -40.75
C MET A 162 -17.03 -31.17 -40.39
N ALA A 163 -16.89 -32.37 -40.97
CA ALA A 163 -15.71 -33.20 -40.79
C ALA A 163 -14.45 -32.54 -41.38
N ALA A 164 -14.55 -31.89 -42.54
CA ALA A 164 -13.43 -31.16 -43.16
C ALA A 164 -12.96 -29.96 -42.32
N LEU A 165 -13.87 -29.32 -41.57
CA LEU A 165 -13.56 -28.23 -40.64
C LEU A 165 -13.17 -28.74 -39.23
N ALA A 166 -12.98 -30.04 -39.07
CA ALA A 166 -12.66 -30.70 -37.80
C ALA A 166 -13.64 -30.37 -36.66
N ILE A 167 -14.91 -30.13 -36.99
CA ILE A 167 -15.95 -29.95 -35.98
C ILE A 167 -16.15 -31.31 -35.28
N PRO A 168 -16.18 -31.37 -33.93
CA PRO A 168 -16.41 -32.62 -33.21
C PRO A 168 -17.79 -33.21 -33.54
N PRO A 169 -17.91 -34.55 -33.72
CA PRO A 169 -19.19 -35.21 -34.02
C PRO A 169 -20.30 -34.90 -33.01
N GLU A 170 -19.93 -34.70 -31.74
CA GLU A 170 -20.83 -34.33 -30.65
C GLU A 170 -21.61 -33.03 -30.92
N LYS A 171 -21.06 -32.14 -31.76
CA LYS A 171 -21.67 -30.86 -32.12
C LYS A 171 -22.45 -30.90 -33.43
N TYR A 172 -22.46 -32.02 -34.17
CA TYR A 172 -23.10 -32.10 -35.50
C TYR A 172 -24.60 -31.83 -35.43
N ALA A 173 -25.29 -32.34 -34.41
CA ALA A 173 -26.72 -32.10 -34.23
C ALA A 173 -27.04 -30.61 -34.01
N ASP A 174 -26.22 -29.88 -33.23
CA ASP A 174 -26.41 -28.44 -33.00
C ASP A 174 -26.19 -27.64 -34.29
N TYR A 175 -25.10 -27.92 -35.01
CA TYR A 175 -24.81 -27.25 -36.28
C TYR A 175 -25.86 -27.56 -37.35
N GLN A 176 -26.34 -28.80 -37.46
CA GLN A 176 -27.44 -29.16 -38.36
C GLN A 176 -28.73 -28.40 -38.04
N ASN A 177 -29.11 -28.34 -36.75
CA ASN A 177 -30.30 -27.59 -36.33
C ASN A 177 -30.20 -26.09 -36.67
N ARG A 178 -29.01 -25.51 -36.54
CA ARG A 178 -28.76 -24.10 -36.89
C ARG A 178 -28.79 -23.86 -38.40
N LEU A 179 -28.31 -24.81 -39.21
CA LEU A 179 -28.38 -24.76 -40.67
C LEU A 179 -29.82 -24.86 -41.20
N THR A 180 -30.70 -25.60 -40.51
CA THR A 180 -32.12 -25.75 -40.91
C THR A 180 -33.04 -24.63 -40.45
N LYS A 181 -32.58 -23.72 -39.58
CA LYS A 181 -33.38 -22.63 -38.98
C LYS A 181 -33.21 -21.28 -39.68
N GLN A 182 -32.38 -21.19 -40.72
CA GLN A 182 -32.32 -20.05 -41.66
C GLN A 182 -33.22 -20.32 -42.86
#